data_AF-A0A429G2W9-F1
#
_entry.id   AF-A0A429G2W9-F1
#
_cell.length_a   1.000
_cell.length_b   1.000
_cell.length_c   1.000
_cell.angle_alpha   90.00
_cell.angle_beta   90.00
_cell.angle_gamma   90.00
#
_symmetry.space_group_name_H-M   'P 1'
#
loop_
_entity.id
_entity.type
_entity.pdbx_description
1 polymer ?
#
loop_
_entity_poly.entity_id
_entity_poly.type
_entity_poly.pdbx_seq_one_letter_code
_entity_poly.pdbx_strand_id
1 'polypeptide(L)'
;MPMVAAVAMAVTVVWILGPGAKWWLVNIDGVDVEGKSALAGKDLAAALDAVRGRVLTVITGIAAVVAIYYTALNAASARQSAHAAIKGVKATEESQLRMHALTAQGQRYDRFTAAVEHLGNPTPAIRLGGVHALARLADDSPELRQTCIDILCAYLRLPYEPNPDHSLFVEQDPTQLAVARADYQAHREVRHTIIRIIASRLRDDAVVSWQGHDLDFTNVVFDGGNFQGATFSGQTFFTGATFYSGHIDFDYACFTDGVTDFSEAKFEAGDITFWKVHFKGANVRFWHAEFQGSTVLFTDAIFHSGVVDFTNASFKRGVVSFRDAHFGEATLKFEGASGKRPSGLPDDIASEWP
;
A
#
# COMPACT_ATOMS: atom_id res chain seq x y z
N MET A 1 51.26 10.44 -32.66
CA MET A 1 51.56 11.89 -32.68
C MET A 1 52.52 12.35 -31.55
N PRO A 2 52.33 12.06 -30.25
CA PRO A 2 53.19 12.64 -29.20
C PRO A 2 54.65 12.16 -29.25
N MET A 3 54.85 10.90 -29.64
CA MET A 3 56.17 10.31 -29.82
C MET A 3 56.99 11.01 -30.93
N VAL A 4 56.32 11.48 -32.00
CA VAL A 4 56.98 12.16 -33.13
C VAL A 4 57.43 13.56 -32.75
N ALA A 5 56.60 14.30 -31.98
CA ALA A 5 56.95 15.64 -31.49
C ALA A 5 58.10 15.62 -30.48
N ALA A 6 58.15 14.59 -29.61
CA ALA A 6 59.25 14.42 -28.65
C ALA A 6 60.59 14.15 -29.34
N VAL A 7 60.60 13.30 -30.38
CA VAL A 7 61.80 13.00 -31.18
C VAL A 7 62.28 14.24 -31.93
N ALA A 8 61.38 15.01 -32.54
CA ALA A 8 61.74 16.25 -33.24
C ALA A 8 62.38 17.30 -32.30
N MET A 9 61.83 17.49 -31.10
CA MET A 9 62.43 18.39 -30.10
C MET A 9 63.84 17.94 -29.71
N ALA A 10 64.06 16.65 -29.47
CA ALA A 10 65.37 16.11 -29.10
C ALA A 10 66.42 16.36 -30.19
N VAL A 11 66.08 16.14 -31.46
CA VAL A 11 66.96 16.42 -32.61
C VAL A 11 67.31 17.91 -32.69
N THR A 12 66.34 18.78 -32.47
CA THR A 12 66.53 20.24 -32.54
C THR A 12 67.47 20.74 -31.44
N VAL A 13 67.31 20.23 -30.20
CA VAL A 13 68.18 20.56 -29.06
C VAL A 13 69.62 20.10 -29.32
N VAL A 14 69.81 18.88 -29.82
CA VAL A 14 71.15 18.35 -30.16
C VAL A 14 71.82 19.19 -31.25
N TRP A 15 71.07 19.60 -32.27
CA TRP A 15 71.59 20.44 -33.36
C TRP A 15 72.03 21.83 -32.88
N ILE A 16 71.25 22.48 -32.01
CA ILE A 16 71.58 23.79 -31.42
C ILE A 16 72.79 23.72 -30.50
N LEU A 17 72.91 22.67 -29.68
CA LEU A 17 74.06 22.50 -28.78
C LEU A 17 75.37 22.30 -29.57
N GLY A 18 75.30 21.68 -30.75
CA GLY A 18 76.44 21.47 -31.66
C GLY A 18 76.57 22.56 -32.74
N PRO A 19 76.43 22.20 -34.03
CA PRO A 19 76.75 23.11 -35.15
C PRO A 19 75.77 24.28 -35.34
N GLY A 20 74.54 24.17 -34.84
CA GLY A 20 73.48 25.16 -35.05
C GLY A 20 73.74 26.50 -34.38
N ALA A 21 74.38 26.53 -33.20
CA ALA A 21 74.70 27.79 -32.52
C ALA A 21 75.72 28.64 -33.31
N LYS A 22 76.72 28.01 -33.93
CA LYS A 22 77.69 28.70 -34.79
C LYS A 22 77.01 29.24 -36.06
N TRP A 23 76.12 28.45 -36.65
CA TRP A 23 75.34 28.87 -37.81
C TRP A 23 74.46 30.09 -37.52
N TRP A 24 73.78 30.12 -36.36
CA TRP A 24 72.96 31.27 -35.94
C TRP A 24 73.81 32.53 -35.84
N LEU A 25 74.95 32.49 -35.13
CA LEU A 25 75.82 33.64 -34.96
C LEU A 25 76.19 34.29 -36.30
N VAL A 26 76.56 33.48 -37.29
CA VAL A 26 76.95 33.95 -38.62
C VAL A 26 75.76 34.52 -39.40
N ASN A 27 74.64 33.79 -39.44
CA ASN A 27 73.56 34.06 -40.38
C ASN A 27 72.46 34.99 -39.84
N ILE A 28 72.26 35.06 -38.52
CA ILE A 28 71.20 35.86 -37.90
C ILE A 28 71.77 37.04 -37.13
N ASP A 29 72.76 36.79 -36.26
CA ASP A 29 73.35 37.87 -35.44
C ASP A 29 74.43 38.65 -36.22
N GLY A 30 74.79 38.20 -37.45
CA GLY A 30 75.72 38.88 -38.35
C GLY A 30 77.16 38.89 -37.86
N VAL A 31 77.52 37.95 -37.00
CA VAL A 31 78.82 37.86 -36.34
C VAL A 31 79.80 37.11 -37.24
N ASP A 32 80.91 37.75 -37.59
CA ASP A 32 81.98 37.11 -38.37
C ASP A 32 82.78 36.15 -37.48
N VAL A 33 82.82 34.87 -37.85
CA VAL A 33 83.48 33.79 -37.09
C VAL A 33 84.63 33.16 -37.89
N GLU A 34 84.83 33.58 -39.14
CA GLU A 34 85.81 32.96 -40.06
C GLU A 34 86.72 33.98 -40.77
N GLY A 35 86.47 35.30 -40.65
CA GLY A 35 87.28 36.38 -41.22
C GLY A 35 88.36 36.98 -40.30
N LYS A 36 89.08 38.01 -40.79
CA LYS A 36 90.21 38.68 -40.09
C LYS A 36 89.81 39.39 -38.78
N SER A 37 88.52 39.57 -38.54
CA SER A 37 87.90 40.18 -37.35
C SER A 37 87.10 39.17 -36.50
N ALA A 38 87.33 37.87 -36.69
CA ALA A 38 86.59 36.82 -36.00
C ALA A 38 86.81 36.83 -34.47
N LEU A 39 85.73 36.59 -33.72
CA LEU A 39 85.80 36.42 -32.27
C LEU A 39 86.72 35.25 -31.90
N ALA A 40 87.67 35.47 -30.99
CA ALA A 40 88.64 34.46 -30.58
C ALA A 40 88.36 33.90 -29.19
N GLY A 41 88.50 32.58 -29.05
CA GLY A 41 88.59 31.85 -27.78
C GLY A 41 87.44 32.09 -26.80
N LYS A 42 87.63 33.03 -25.87
CA LYS A 42 86.72 33.30 -24.76
C LYS A 42 85.45 34.04 -25.19
N ASP A 43 85.57 35.01 -26.11
CA ASP A 43 84.42 35.82 -26.53
C ASP A 43 83.50 35.04 -27.49
N LEU A 44 84.07 34.14 -28.29
CA LEU A 44 83.30 33.21 -29.13
C LEU A 44 82.53 32.19 -28.27
N ALA A 45 83.16 31.66 -27.21
CA ALA A 45 82.49 30.77 -26.28
C ALA A 45 81.34 31.46 -25.55
N ALA A 46 81.54 32.70 -25.09
CA ALA A 46 80.50 33.50 -24.45
C ALA A 46 79.34 33.82 -25.41
N ALA A 47 79.61 34.13 -26.67
CA ALA A 47 78.59 34.37 -27.69
C ALA A 47 77.79 33.10 -28.03
N LEU A 48 78.46 31.95 -28.18
CA LEU A 48 77.80 30.65 -28.40
C LEU A 48 76.91 30.25 -27.22
N ASP A 49 77.38 30.45 -25.99
CA ASP A 49 76.61 30.15 -24.79
C ASP A 49 75.43 31.11 -24.59
N ALA A 50 75.57 32.38 -24.97
CA ALA A 50 74.47 33.34 -24.99
C ALA A 50 73.39 32.96 -26.02
N VAL A 51 73.79 32.52 -27.22
CA VAL A 51 72.86 32.00 -28.23
C VAL A 51 72.17 30.75 -27.71
N ARG A 52 72.92 29.72 -27.27
CA ARG A 52 72.37 28.48 -26.70
C ARG A 52 71.37 28.76 -25.58
N GLY A 53 71.71 29.66 -24.67
CA GLY A 53 70.83 30.09 -23.58
C GLY A 53 69.49 30.62 -24.09
N ARG A 54 69.52 31.60 -25.02
CA ARG A 54 68.31 32.19 -25.63
C ARG A 54 67.47 31.13 -26.34
N VAL A 55 68.09 30.29 -27.18
CA VAL A 55 67.36 29.25 -27.92
C VAL A 55 66.71 28.25 -26.97
N LEU A 56 67.44 27.83 -25.93
CA LEU A 56 66.94 26.86 -24.96
C LEU A 56 65.71 27.42 -24.23
N THR A 57 65.73 28.69 -23.79
CA THR A 57 64.55 29.34 -23.18
C THR A 57 63.34 29.37 -24.10
N VAL A 58 63.54 29.65 -25.39
CA VAL A 58 62.45 29.67 -26.39
C VAL A 58 61.88 28.26 -26.58
N ILE A 59 62.74 27.25 -26.69
CA ILE A 59 62.32 25.84 -26.79
C ILE A 59 61.55 25.42 -25.53
N THR A 60 62.03 25.77 -24.34
CA THR A 60 61.33 25.47 -23.08
C THR A 60 59.97 26.15 -23.02
N GLY A 61 59.86 27.40 -23.46
CA GLY A 61 58.59 28.13 -23.55
C GLY A 61 57.60 27.46 -24.51
N ILE A 62 58.06 27.06 -25.70
CA ILE A 62 57.24 26.34 -26.68
C ILE A 62 56.80 24.98 -26.14
N ALA A 63 57.71 24.22 -25.52
CA ALA A 63 57.41 22.93 -24.91
C ALA A 63 56.37 23.06 -23.79
N ALA A 64 56.46 24.10 -22.96
CA ALA A 64 55.48 24.40 -21.91
C ALA A 64 54.10 24.72 -22.51
N VAL A 65 54.03 25.54 -23.57
CA VAL A 65 52.76 25.84 -24.27
C VAL A 65 52.14 24.58 -24.88
N VAL A 66 52.94 23.74 -25.53
CA VAL A 66 52.49 22.48 -26.10
C VAL A 66 51.97 21.53 -25.01
N ALA A 67 52.69 21.42 -23.89
CA ALA A 67 52.23 20.63 -22.74
C ALA A 67 50.88 21.13 -22.21
N ILE A 68 50.73 22.45 -22.00
CA ILE A 68 49.47 23.06 -21.56
C ILE A 68 48.33 22.77 -22.55
N TYR A 69 48.58 22.89 -23.85
CA TYR A 69 47.60 22.60 -24.90
C TYR A 69 47.10 21.14 -24.84
N TYR A 70 48.03 20.18 -24.77
CA TYR A 70 47.66 18.76 -24.66
C TYR A 70 46.96 18.44 -23.33
N THR A 71 47.39 19.04 -22.21
CA THR A 71 46.70 18.88 -20.92
C THR A 71 45.28 19.44 -20.96
N ALA A 72 45.07 20.60 -21.59
CA ALA A 72 43.74 21.21 -21.74
C ALA A 72 42.80 20.34 -22.60
N LEU A 73 43.29 19.82 -23.73
CA LEU A 73 42.54 18.88 -24.56
C LEU A 73 42.16 17.61 -23.81
N ASN A 74 43.11 17.03 -23.07
CA ASN A 74 42.86 15.80 -22.32
C ASN A 74 41.88 16.04 -21.16
N ALA A 75 41.98 17.18 -20.48
CA ALA A 75 41.04 17.56 -19.42
C ALA A 75 39.62 17.80 -19.96
N ALA A 76 39.47 18.36 -21.16
CA ALA A 76 38.17 18.54 -21.80
C ALA A 76 37.51 17.18 -22.13
N SER A 77 38.28 16.25 -22.70
CA SER A 77 37.82 14.88 -22.96
C SER A 77 37.44 14.14 -21.67
N ALA A 78 38.27 14.26 -20.62
CA ALA A 78 37.99 13.68 -19.31
C ALA A 78 36.71 14.23 -18.68
N ARG A 79 36.46 15.55 -18.77
CA ARG A 79 35.23 16.18 -18.28
C ARG A 79 33.98 15.70 -19.02
N GLN A 80 34.06 15.55 -20.34
CA GLN A 80 32.95 15.06 -21.15
C GLN A 80 32.63 13.60 -20.81
N SER A 81 33.66 12.78 -20.63
CA SER A 81 33.55 11.39 -20.19
C SER A 81 32.91 11.27 -18.81
N ALA A 82 33.35 12.11 -17.86
CA ALA A 82 32.79 12.14 -16.51
C ALA A 82 31.32 12.57 -16.50
N HIS A 83 30.94 13.58 -17.29
CA HIS A 83 29.53 14.00 -17.41
C HIS A 83 28.66 12.92 -18.05
N ALA A 84 29.14 12.27 -19.10
CA ALA A 84 28.43 11.16 -19.74
C ALA A 84 28.26 9.97 -18.78
N ALA A 85 29.31 9.64 -18.01
CA ALA A 85 29.27 8.60 -17.00
C ALA A 85 28.26 8.92 -15.89
N ILE A 86 28.26 10.15 -15.34
CA ILE A 86 27.30 10.56 -14.30
C ILE A 86 25.86 10.53 -14.82
N LYS A 87 25.61 11.01 -16.04
CA LYS A 87 24.28 10.92 -16.67
C LYS A 87 23.85 9.48 -16.88
N GLY A 88 24.77 8.61 -17.31
CA GLY A 88 24.52 7.19 -17.47
C GLY A 88 24.17 6.49 -16.16
N VAL A 89 24.91 6.78 -15.08
CA VAL A 89 24.62 6.25 -13.74
C VAL A 89 23.24 6.67 -13.26
N LYS A 90 22.90 7.96 -13.35
CA LYS A 90 21.56 8.46 -12.95
C LYS A 90 20.42 7.84 -13.75
N ALA A 91 20.57 7.75 -15.08
CA ALA A 91 19.56 7.11 -15.93
C ALA A 91 19.41 5.62 -15.60
N THR A 92 20.50 4.94 -15.23
CA THR A 92 20.48 3.53 -14.81
C THR A 92 19.79 3.37 -13.46
N GLU A 93 20.08 4.24 -12.49
CA GLU A 93 19.45 4.25 -11.17
C GLU A 93 17.94 4.46 -11.27
N GLU A 94 17.49 5.46 -12.06
CA GLU A 94 16.06 5.70 -12.32
C GLU A 94 15.39 4.49 -12.99
N SER A 95 16.05 3.88 -13.98
CA SER A 95 15.56 2.67 -14.63
C SER A 95 15.45 1.49 -13.66
N GLN A 96 16.41 1.34 -12.74
CA GLN A 96 16.40 0.29 -11.73
C GLN A 96 15.26 0.51 -10.74
N LEU A 97 15.10 1.73 -10.20
CA LEU A 97 14.00 2.06 -9.29
C LEU A 97 12.64 1.79 -9.94
N ARG A 98 12.46 2.19 -11.20
CA ARG A 98 11.23 1.93 -11.96
C ARG A 98 11.01 0.43 -12.17
N MET A 99 12.06 -0.32 -12.50
CA MET A 99 11.98 -1.77 -12.67
C MET A 99 11.63 -2.48 -11.36
N HIS A 100 12.24 -2.07 -10.24
CA HIS A 100 11.94 -2.60 -8.92
C HIS A 100 10.49 -2.31 -8.51
N ALA A 101 10.00 -1.09 -8.78
CA ALA A 101 8.60 -0.73 -8.52
C ALA A 101 7.62 -1.58 -9.33
N LEU A 102 7.85 -1.75 -10.63
CA LEU A 102 7.01 -2.57 -11.50
C LEU A 102 7.04 -4.06 -11.09
N THR A 103 8.22 -4.57 -10.72
CA THR A 103 8.37 -5.95 -10.26
C THR A 103 7.63 -6.17 -8.94
N ALA A 104 7.75 -5.24 -7.99
CA ALA A 104 7.03 -5.30 -6.72
C ALA A 104 5.51 -5.25 -6.93
N GLN A 105 5.04 -4.39 -7.85
CA GLN A 105 3.63 -4.32 -8.22
C GLN A 105 3.13 -5.63 -8.86
N GLY A 106 3.89 -6.20 -9.79
CA GLY A 106 3.57 -7.49 -10.41
C GLY A 106 3.45 -8.61 -9.37
N GLN A 107 4.42 -8.72 -8.47
CA GLN A 107 4.39 -9.72 -7.39
C GLN A 107 3.18 -9.57 -6.45
N ARG A 108 2.73 -8.34 -6.16
CA ARG A 108 1.51 -8.11 -5.37
C ARG A 108 0.28 -8.64 -6.11
N TYR A 109 0.18 -8.36 -7.41
CA TYR A 109 -0.94 -8.81 -8.24
C TYR A 109 -0.97 -10.34 -8.40
N ASP A 110 0.19 -10.98 -8.52
CA ASP A 110 0.29 -12.44 -8.59
C ASP A 110 -0.17 -13.10 -7.27
N ARG A 111 0.26 -12.55 -6.12
CA ARG A 111 -0.19 -13.03 -4.80
C ARG A 111 -1.69 -12.83 -4.59
N PHE A 112 -2.21 -11.68 -5.03
CA PHE A 112 -3.65 -11.40 -5.01
C PHE A 112 -4.41 -12.47 -5.79
N THR A 113 -4.01 -12.71 -7.04
CA THR A 113 -4.67 -13.69 -7.92
C THR A 113 -4.63 -15.09 -7.31
N ALA A 114 -3.48 -15.53 -6.79
CA ALA A 114 -3.35 -16.82 -6.13
C ALA A 114 -4.21 -16.94 -4.86
N ALA A 115 -4.32 -15.88 -4.06
CA ALA A 115 -5.14 -15.87 -2.86
C ALA A 115 -6.64 -16.00 -3.18
N VAL A 116 -7.10 -15.32 -4.24
CA VAL A 116 -8.47 -15.44 -4.75
C VAL A 116 -8.75 -16.85 -5.28
N GLU A 117 -7.82 -17.42 -6.04
CA GLU A 117 -7.94 -18.81 -6.54
C GLU A 117 -8.02 -19.82 -5.39
N HIS A 118 -7.20 -19.65 -4.35
CA HIS A 118 -7.27 -20.48 -3.15
C HIS A 118 -8.61 -20.35 -2.41
N LEU A 119 -9.15 -19.13 -2.29
CA LEU A 119 -10.45 -18.91 -1.65
C LEU A 119 -11.61 -19.59 -2.40
N GLY A 120 -11.52 -19.66 -3.73
CA GLY A 120 -12.50 -20.35 -4.59
C GLY A 120 -12.34 -21.87 -4.63
N ASN A 121 -11.34 -22.45 -3.96
CA ASN A 121 -11.04 -23.87 -4.05
C ASN A 121 -12.10 -24.75 -3.34
N PRO A 122 -12.47 -25.93 -3.87
CA PRO A 122 -13.43 -26.83 -3.20
C PRO A 122 -12.92 -27.41 -1.87
N THR A 123 -11.60 -27.45 -1.63
CA THR A 123 -11.00 -27.94 -0.40
C THR A 123 -11.02 -26.86 0.71
N PRO A 124 -11.69 -27.10 1.86
CA PRO A 124 -11.78 -26.13 2.95
C PRO A 124 -10.43 -25.62 3.47
N ALA A 125 -9.44 -26.50 3.57
CA ALA A 125 -8.09 -26.14 4.02
C ALA A 125 -7.40 -25.14 3.07
N ILE A 126 -7.58 -25.29 1.76
CA ILE A 126 -7.05 -24.36 0.77
C ILE A 126 -7.78 -23.02 0.84
N ARG A 127 -9.11 -23.04 1.06
CA ARG A 127 -9.89 -21.81 1.27
C ARG A 127 -9.41 -21.02 2.48
N LEU A 128 -9.16 -21.67 3.62
CA LEU A 128 -8.58 -21.03 4.80
C LEU A 128 -7.22 -20.39 4.50
N GLY A 129 -6.38 -21.06 3.70
CA GLY A 129 -5.14 -20.49 3.19
C GLY A 129 -5.37 -19.23 2.35
N GLY A 130 -6.37 -19.24 1.47
CA GLY A 130 -6.79 -18.09 0.68
C GLY A 130 -7.29 -16.92 1.53
N VAL A 131 -8.14 -17.19 2.53
CA VAL A 131 -8.62 -16.19 3.50
C VAL A 131 -7.45 -15.49 4.20
N HIS A 132 -6.50 -16.25 4.74
CA HIS A 132 -5.33 -15.67 5.43
C HIS A 132 -4.38 -14.94 4.48
N ALA A 133 -4.24 -15.40 3.24
CA ALA A 133 -3.44 -14.73 2.22
C ALA A 133 -4.05 -13.38 1.82
N LEU A 134 -5.37 -13.32 1.61
CA LEU A 134 -6.09 -12.06 1.35
C LEU A 134 -6.00 -11.11 2.53
N ALA A 135 -6.19 -11.60 3.76
CA ALA A 135 -6.06 -10.78 4.96
C ALA A 135 -4.66 -10.18 5.09
N ARG A 136 -3.60 -10.98 4.86
CA ARG A 136 -2.22 -10.49 4.88
C ARG A 136 -1.97 -9.46 3.78
N LEU A 137 -2.51 -9.69 2.58
CA LEU A 137 -2.36 -8.74 1.48
C LEU A 137 -3.06 -7.41 1.78
N ALA A 138 -4.24 -7.45 2.40
CA ALA A 138 -4.96 -6.29 2.88
C ALA A 138 -4.17 -5.54 3.97
N ASP A 139 -3.50 -6.27 4.87
CA ASP A 139 -2.64 -5.68 5.89
C ASP A 139 -1.44 -4.96 5.25
N ASP A 140 -0.75 -5.63 4.31
CA ASP A 140 0.50 -5.18 3.70
C ASP A 140 0.31 -4.09 2.62
N SER A 141 -0.87 -4.00 1.98
CA SER A 141 -1.13 -3.14 0.82
C SER A 141 -2.38 -2.28 1.03
N PRO A 142 -2.25 -1.06 1.59
CA PRO A 142 -3.37 -0.15 1.80
C PRO A 142 -4.20 0.11 0.54
N GLU A 143 -3.56 0.18 -0.63
CA GLU A 143 -4.21 0.40 -1.92
C GLU A 143 -5.10 -0.78 -2.39
N LEU A 144 -4.88 -1.99 -1.88
CA LEU A 144 -5.68 -3.18 -2.16
C LEU A 144 -6.60 -3.58 -1.01
N ARG A 145 -6.53 -2.87 0.13
CA ARG A 145 -7.21 -3.28 1.37
C ARG A 145 -8.72 -3.37 1.19
N GLN A 146 -9.35 -2.33 0.63
CA GLN A 146 -10.79 -2.35 0.34
C GLN A 146 -11.13 -3.51 -0.59
N THR A 147 -10.41 -3.71 -1.69
CA THR A 147 -10.64 -4.81 -2.62
C THR A 147 -10.55 -6.19 -1.95
N CYS A 148 -9.59 -6.38 -1.04
CA CYS A 148 -9.46 -7.64 -0.30
C CYS A 148 -10.63 -7.82 0.68
N ILE A 149 -11.04 -6.76 1.37
CA ILE A 149 -12.22 -6.76 2.25
C ILE A 149 -13.49 -7.10 1.45
N ASP A 150 -13.66 -6.50 0.27
CA ASP A 150 -14.81 -6.72 -0.61
C ASP A 150 -14.90 -8.19 -1.05
N ILE A 151 -13.76 -8.84 -1.34
CA ILE A 151 -13.71 -10.26 -1.73
C ILE A 151 -14.06 -11.17 -0.54
N LEU A 152 -13.55 -10.85 0.65
CA LEU A 152 -13.89 -11.58 1.87
C LEU A 152 -15.39 -11.46 2.19
N CYS A 153 -15.95 -10.26 2.04
CA CYS A 153 -17.38 -10.01 2.17
C CYS A 153 -18.19 -10.73 1.07
N ALA A 154 -17.73 -10.71 -0.18
CA ALA A 154 -18.34 -11.44 -1.29
C ALA A 154 -18.41 -12.95 -1.05
N TYR A 155 -17.37 -13.54 -0.43
CA TYR A 155 -17.42 -14.95 -0.04
C TYR A 155 -18.51 -15.22 1.01
N LEU A 156 -18.69 -14.33 1.99
CA LEU A 156 -19.76 -14.46 2.99
C LEU A 156 -21.17 -14.37 2.39
N ARG A 157 -21.32 -13.73 1.23
CA ARG A 157 -22.59 -13.59 0.50
C ARG A 157 -22.92 -14.78 -0.38
N LEU A 158 -22.02 -15.75 -0.53
CA LEU A 158 -22.34 -17.00 -1.22
C LEU A 158 -23.47 -17.74 -0.50
N PRO A 159 -24.33 -18.50 -1.23
CA PRO A 159 -25.39 -19.29 -0.62
C PRO A 159 -24.88 -20.14 0.54
N TYR A 160 -25.56 -20.02 1.68
CA TYR A 160 -25.21 -20.71 2.91
C TYR A 160 -26.47 -21.28 3.54
N GLU A 161 -26.57 -22.61 3.52
CA GLU A 161 -27.64 -23.31 4.24
C GLU A 161 -27.19 -23.50 5.69
N PRO A 162 -27.94 -22.94 6.66
CA PRO A 162 -27.61 -23.07 8.07
C PRO A 162 -27.84 -24.51 8.56
N ASN A 163 -27.33 -24.81 9.77
CA ASN A 163 -27.14 -26.16 10.31
C ASN A 163 -28.23 -27.20 9.88
N PRO A 164 -27.84 -28.30 9.20
CA PRO A 164 -28.78 -29.29 8.66
C PRO A 164 -29.69 -29.93 9.72
N ASP A 165 -29.28 -29.92 10.99
CA ASP A 165 -30.08 -30.43 12.11
C ASP A 165 -31.41 -29.68 12.33
N HIS A 166 -31.53 -28.46 11.80
CA HIS A 166 -32.77 -27.67 11.87
C HIS A 166 -33.72 -27.94 10.71
N SER A 167 -33.38 -28.83 9.78
CA SER A 167 -34.30 -29.29 8.73
C SER A 167 -35.34 -30.25 9.32
N LEU A 168 -36.42 -29.69 9.87
CA LEU A 168 -37.44 -30.38 10.67
C LEU A 168 -38.24 -31.50 9.95
N PHE A 169 -37.98 -31.80 8.68
CA PHE A 169 -38.93 -32.54 7.82
C PHE A 169 -38.40 -33.74 7.04
N VAL A 170 -37.18 -34.22 7.29
CA VAL A 170 -36.66 -35.37 6.53
C VAL A 170 -36.11 -36.44 7.48
N GLU A 171 -36.66 -37.65 7.44
CA GLU A 171 -35.94 -38.85 7.90
C GLU A 171 -34.68 -38.98 7.04
N GLN A 172 -33.59 -38.36 7.48
CA GLN A 172 -32.34 -38.37 6.76
C GLN A 172 -31.60 -39.67 7.10
N ASP A 173 -31.08 -40.32 6.05
CA ASP A 173 -30.06 -41.36 6.20
C ASP A 173 -28.93 -40.83 7.09
N PRO A 174 -28.63 -41.49 8.24
CA PRO A 174 -27.59 -41.04 9.17
C PRO A 174 -26.24 -40.78 8.50
N THR A 175 -25.93 -41.50 7.42
CA THR A 175 -24.69 -41.33 6.66
C THR A 175 -24.69 -40.03 5.87
N GLN A 176 -25.79 -39.71 5.19
CA GLN A 176 -25.94 -38.47 4.42
C GLN A 176 -25.96 -37.24 5.35
N LEU A 177 -26.62 -37.35 6.50
CA LEU A 177 -26.60 -36.30 7.52
C LEU A 177 -25.18 -36.09 8.08
N ALA A 178 -24.40 -37.14 8.29
CA ALA A 178 -23.01 -36.99 8.72
C ALA A 178 -22.14 -36.25 7.69
N VAL A 179 -22.32 -36.55 6.40
CA VAL A 179 -21.64 -35.83 5.30
C VAL A 179 -22.07 -34.36 5.26
N ALA A 180 -23.38 -34.09 5.29
CA ALA A 180 -23.91 -32.73 5.29
C ALA A 180 -23.42 -31.90 6.49
N ARG A 181 -23.34 -32.52 7.69
CA ARG A 181 -22.76 -31.88 8.88
C ARG A 181 -21.29 -31.54 8.71
N ALA A 182 -20.50 -32.46 8.15
CA ALA A 182 -19.08 -32.22 7.91
C ALA A 182 -18.86 -31.08 6.89
N ASP A 183 -19.64 -31.06 5.81
CA ASP A 183 -19.58 -30.01 4.79
C ASP A 183 -20.03 -28.66 5.36
N TYR A 184 -21.13 -28.65 6.13
CA TYR A 184 -21.60 -27.47 6.86
C TYR A 184 -20.53 -26.92 7.80
N GLN A 185 -19.93 -27.77 8.64
CA GLN A 185 -18.88 -27.38 9.58
C GLN A 185 -17.68 -26.80 8.84
N ALA A 186 -17.21 -27.46 7.78
CA ALA A 186 -16.07 -27.00 7.01
C ALA A 186 -16.33 -25.64 6.33
N HIS A 187 -17.54 -25.42 5.81
CA HIS A 187 -17.92 -24.11 5.25
C HIS A 187 -18.06 -23.04 6.35
N ARG A 188 -18.70 -23.39 7.47
CA ARG A 188 -18.86 -22.53 8.65
C ARG A 188 -17.50 -22.07 9.16
N GLU A 189 -16.51 -22.94 9.27
CA GLU A 189 -15.17 -22.59 9.74
C GLU A 189 -14.48 -21.53 8.86
N VAL A 190 -14.64 -21.62 7.53
CA VAL A 190 -14.10 -20.59 6.62
C VAL A 190 -14.80 -19.25 6.85
N ARG A 191 -16.15 -19.25 6.91
CA ARG A 191 -16.95 -18.04 7.12
C ARG A 191 -16.65 -17.36 8.46
N HIS A 192 -16.60 -18.14 9.54
CA HIS A 192 -16.28 -17.64 10.88
C HIS A 192 -14.84 -17.15 10.98
N THR A 193 -13.91 -17.75 10.23
CA THR A 193 -12.54 -17.23 10.13
C THR A 193 -12.50 -15.86 9.45
N ILE A 194 -13.28 -15.65 8.38
CA ILE A 194 -13.40 -14.34 7.73
C ILE A 194 -13.96 -13.31 8.71
N ILE A 195 -15.08 -13.62 9.37
CA ILE A 195 -15.72 -12.75 10.36
C ILE A 195 -14.73 -12.38 11.48
N ARG A 196 -14.01 -13.37 12.02
CA ARG A 196 -13.01 -13.15 13.07
C ARG A 196 -11.85 -12.26 12.62
N ILE A 197 -11.38 -12.42 11.38
CA ILE A 197 -10.31 -11.58 10.82
C ILE A 197 -10.80 -10.14 10.70
N ILE A 198 -11.95 -9.91 10.08
CA ILE A 198 -12.56 -8.59 9.94
C ILE A 198 -12.70 -7.96 11.32
N ALA A 199 -13.39 -8.63 12.27
CA ALA A 199 -13.59 -8.12 13.62
C ALA A 199 -12.28 -7.76 14.32
N SER A 200 -11.26 -8.61 14.22
CA SER A 200 -9.95 -8.36 14.86
C SER A 200 -9.23 -7.12 14.32
N ARG A 201 -9.51 -6.72 13.08
CA ARG A 201 -8.90 -5.56 12.42
C ARG A 201 -9.71 -4.28 12.59
N LEU A 202 -10.93 -4.39 13.09
CA LEU A 202 -11.78 -3.24 13.43
C LEU A 202 -11.58 -2.77 14.87
N ARG A 203 -10.94 -3.54 15.74
CA ARG A 203 -10.65 -3.15 17.13
C ARG A 203 -9.56 -2.10 17.20
N ASP A 204 -9.62 -1.25 18.23
CA ASP A 204 -8.67 -0.15 18.43
C ASP A 204 -7.23 -0.63 18.74
N ASP A 205 -7.07 -1.87 19.20
CA ASP A 205 -5.77 -2.51 19.49
C ASP A 205 -5.19 -3.28 18.29
N ALA A 206 -5.82 -3.21 17.12
CA ALA A 206 -5.34 -3.90 15.92
C ALA A 206 -3.99 -3.32 15.44
N VAL A 207 -3.02 -4.21 15.19
CA VAL A 207 -1.69 -3.84 14.65
C VAL A 207 -1.82 -3.11 13.31
N VAL A 208 -2.73 -3.59 12.46
CA VAL A 208 -3.13 -2.93 11.22
C VAL A 208 -4.63 -2.74 11.28
N SER A 209 -5.07 -1.50 11.21
CA SER A 209 -6.50 -1.16 11.30
C SER A 209 -7.17 -1.26 9.93
N TRP A 210 -8.35 -1.88 9.91
CA TRP A 210 -9.29 -1.85 8.79
C TRP A 210 -10.46 -0.89 9.04
N GLN A 211 -10.40 -0.10 10.13
CA GLN A 211 -11.36 0.98 10.35
C GLN A 211 -11.34 1.95 9.14
N GLY A 212 -12.50 2.55 8.86
CA GLY A 212 -12.73 3.47 7.74
C GLY A 212 -13.00 2.79 6.39
N HIS A 213 -12.99 1.46 6.34
CA HIS A 213 -13.31 0.69 5.14
C HIS A 213 -14.77 0.24 5.16
N ASP A 214 -15.34 0.07 3.97
CA ASP A 214 -16.72 -0.34 3.81
C ASP A 214 -16.84 -1.87 3.96
N LEU A 215 -17.96 -2.32 4.52
CA LEU A 215 -18.28 -3.74 4.76
C LEU A 215 -19.66 -4.06 4.17
N ASP A 216 -19.69 -4.95 3.18
CA ASP A 216 -20.92 -5.38 2.52
C ASP A 216 -21.31 -6.81 2.93
N PHE A 217 -22.15 -6.91 3.96
CA PHE A 217 -22.80 -8.13 4.41
C PHE A 217 -24.23 -8.30 3.86
N THR A 218 -24.54 -7.69 2.72
CA THR A 218 -25.86 -7.82 2.08
C THR A 218 -26.21 -9.29 1.83
N ASN A 219 -27.39 -9.73 2.26
CA ASN A 219 -27.87 -11.11 2.17
C ASN A 219 -26.99 -12.17 2.84
N VAL A 220 -26.06 -11.78 3.73
CA VAL A 220 -25.26 -12.75 4.49
C VAL A 220 -26.15 -13.44 5.52
N VAL A 221 -26.02 -14.77 5.60
CA VAL A 221 -26.59 -15.55 6.69
C VAL A 221 -25.54 -15.68 7.80
N PHE A 222 -25.86 -15.15 8.99
CA PHE A 222 -25.08 -15.22 10.21
C PHE A 222 -25.62 -16.31 11.14
N ASP A 223 -24.74 -17.21 11.58
CA ASP A 223 -24.98 -18.23 12.59
C ASP A 223 -24.00 -18.08 13.78
N GLY A 224 -23.59 -16.83 14.03
CA GLY A 224 -22.70 -16.38 15.08
C GLY A 224 -21.64 -15.40 14.58
N GLY A 225 -21.05 -14.64 15.51
CA GLY A 225 -19.97 -13.69 15.23
C GLY A 225 -19.58 -12.90 16.47
N ASN A 226 -18.31 -12.52 16.57
CA ASN A 226 -17.84 -11.64 17.65
C ASN A 226 -17.20 -10.40 17.04
N PHE A 227 -17.87 -9.27 17.22
CA PHE A 227 -17.45 -7.92 16.90
C PHE A 227 -17.29 -7.06 18.17
N GLN A 228 -17.05 -7.71 19.31
CA GLN A 228 -16.87 -7.02 20.57
C GLN A 228 -15.71 -6.01 20.46
N GLY A 229 -15.98 -4.76 20.84
CA GLY A 229 -15.03 -3.65 20.78
C GLY A 229 -14.60 -3.24 19.36
N ALA A 230 -15.31 -3.69 18.32
CA ALA A 230 -15.01 -3.29 16.94
C ALA A 230 -15.52 -1.88 16.65
N THR A 231 -14.73 -1.10 15.91
CA THR A 231 -15.10 0.22 15.42
C THR A 231 -15.45 0.16 13.94
N PHE A 232 -16.72 0.40 13.62
CA PHE A 232 -17.26 0.50 12.27
C PHE A 232 -17.33 1.97 11.86
N SER A 233 -16.36 2.40 11.06
CA SER A 233 -16.23 3.81 10.63
C SER A 233 -16.29 4.04 9.11
N GLY A 234 -16.52 2.97 8.34
CA GLY A 234 -16.98 3.03 6.94
C GLY A 234 -18.48 2.72 6.84
N GLN A 235 -18.99 2.61 5.62
CA GLN A 235 -20.35 2.13 5.37
C GLN A 235 -20.46 0.64 5.72
N THR A 236 -21.50 0.26 6.45
CA THR A 236 -21.72 -1.15 6.82
C THR A 236 -23.12 -1.57 6.41
N PHE A 237 -23.22 -2.50 5.46
CA PHE A 237 -24.48 -2.98 4.91
C PHE A 237 -24.78 -4.40 5.40
N PHE A 238 -25.90 -4.55 6.10
CA PHE A 238 -26.54 -5.82 6.46
C PHE A 238 -27.89 -5.96 5.75
N THR A 239 -28.08 -5.27 4.62
CA THR A 239 -29.35 -5.26 3.90
C THR A 239 -29.75 -6.68 3.51
N GLY A 240 -30.96 -7.11 3.88
CA GLY A 240 -31.45 -8.47 3.63
C GLY A 240 -30.68 -9.59 4.36
N ALA A 241 -29.75 -9.27 5.26
CA ALA A 241 -29.00 -10.27 6.02
C ALA A 241 -29.92 -11.06 6.96
N THR A 242 -29.60 -12.33 7.20
CA THR A 242 -30.35 -13.19 8.11
C THR A 242 -29.50 -13.55 9.32
N PHE A 243 -29.95 -13.16 10.52
CA PHE A 243 -29.44 -13.63 11.79
C PHE A 243 -30.21 -14.89 12.19
N TYR A 244 -29.67 -16.03 11.78
CA TYR A 244 -30.37 -17.31 11.83
C TYR A 244 -30.26 -17.96 13.21
N SER A 245 -29.07 -17.97 13.80
CA SER A 245 -28.81 -18.60 15.10
C SER A 245 -27.48 -18.13 15.69
N GLY A 246 -27.11 -18.72 16.83
CA GLY A 246 -25.87 -18.39 17.52
C GLY A 246 -25.93 -17.03 18.21
N HIS A 247 -24.76 -16.59 18.67
CA HIS A 247 -24.60 -15.31 19.34
C HIS A 247 -23.80 -14.37 18.44
N ILE A 248 -24.36 -13.18 18.18
CA ILE A 248 -23.69 -12.09 17.47
C ILE A 248 -23.44 -10.98 18.48
N ASP A 249 -22.17 -10.79 18.82
CA ASP A 249 -21.73 -9.91 19.89
C ASP A 249 -21.17 -8.60 19.31
N PHE A 250 -21.86 -7.48 19.55
CA PHE A 250 -21.40 -6.12 19.27
C PHE A 250 -21.18 -5.32 20.56
N ASP A 251 -20.96 -6.00 21.69
CA ASP A 251 -20.73 -5.33 22.95
C ASP A 251 -19.51 -4.42 22.86
N TYR A 252 -19.62 -3.21 23.40
CA TYR A 252 -18.60 -2.16 23.31
C TYR A 252 -18.21 -1.72 21.89
N ALA A 253 -18.93 -2.15 20.86
CA ALA A 253 -18.65 -1.69 19.50
C ALA A 253 -18.94 -0.18 19.35
N CYS A 254 -18.30 0.44 18.37
CA CYS A 254 -18.52 1.84 18.03
C CYS A 254 -18.88 1.95 16.55
N PHE A 255 -20.00 2.56 16.22
CA PHE A 255 -20.41 2.89 14.85
C PHE A 255 -20.29 4.41 14.67
N THR A 256 -19.53 4.87 13.67
CA THR A 256 -19.21 6.30 13.50
C THR A 256 -19.41 6.77 12.06
N ASP A 257 -19.99 7.97 11.87
CA ASP A 257 -19.98 8.79 10.64
C ASP A 257 -20.35 8.10 9.29
N GLY A 258 -20.79 6.85 9.33
CA GLY A 258 -21.25 6.02 8.21
C GLY A 258 -22.68 5.52 8.41
N VAL A 259 -23.29 5.01 7.32
CA VAL A 259 -24.58 4.31 7.41
C VAL A 259 -24.32 2.90 7.94
N THR A 260 -25.12 2.49 8.92
CA THR A 260 -25.27 1.07 9.30
C THR A 260 -26.65 0.61 8.87
N ASP A 261 -26.74 -0.19 7.81
CA ASP A 261 -28.00 -0.49 7.15
C ASP A 261 -28.44 -1.94 7.36
N PHE A 262 -29.43 -2.17 8.21
CA PHE A 262 -30.09 -3.46 8.42
C PHE A 262 -31.47 -3.51 7.73
N SER A 263 -31.69 -2.73 6.67
CA SER A 263 -32.97 -2.76 5.96
C SER A 263 -33.26 -4.15 5.43
N GLU A 264 -34.50 -4.62 5.55
CA GLU A 264 -34.95 -5.96 5.16
C GLU A 264 -34.24 -7.13 5.87
N ALA A 265 -33.43 -6.85 6.91
CA ALA A 265 -32.75 -7.89 7.66
C ALA A 265 -33.74 -8.73 8.48
N LYS A 266 -33.43 -10.03 8.62
CA LYS A 266 -34.26 -11.01 9.32
C LYS A 266 -33.57 -11.50 10.58
N PHE A 267 -34.17 -11.26 11.73
CA PHE A 267 -33.72 -11.73 13.03
C PHE A 267 -34.57 -12.95 13.44
N GLU A 268 -34.17 -14.12 12.96
CA GLU A 268 -34.96 -15.36 13.06
C GLU A 268 -34.78 -16.07 14.41
N ALA A 269 -33.54 -16.27 14.85
CA ALA A 269 -33.24 -16.79 16.19
C ALA A 269 -31.84 -16.35 16.66
N GLY A 270 -31.43 -16.83 17.83
CA GLY A 270 -30.16 -16.44 18.46
C GLY A 270 -30.23 -15.09 19.19
N ASP A 271 -29.08 -14.70 19.75
CA ASP A 271 -28.96 -13.50 20.57
C ASP A 271 -27.99 -12.51 19.92
N ILE A 272 -28.46 -11.29 19.69
CA ILE A 272 -27.67 -10.18 19.19
C ILE A 272 -27.54 -9.14 20.32
N THR A 273 -26.32 -8.89 20.79
CA THR A 273 -26.08 -7.96 21.89
C THR A 273 -25.31 -6.74 21.42
N PHE A 274 -25.68 -5.61 21.99
CA PHE A 274 -25.10 -4.29 21.75
C PHE A 274 -24.83 -3.61 23.11
N TRP A 275 -24.35 -4.36 24.09
CA TRP A 275 -24.16 -3.82 25.43
C TRP A 275 -23.09 -2.74 25.41
N LYS A 276 -23.43 -1.53 25.91
CA LYS A 276 -22.55 -0.35 25.87
C LYS A 276 -22.00 -0.02 24.48
N VAL A 277 -22.77 -0.31 23.42
CA VAL A 277 -22.43 0.14 22.07
C VAL A 277 -22.52 1.68 21.98
N HIS A 278 -21.68 2.29 21.16
CA HIS A 278 -21.76 3.71 20.83
C HIS A 278 -22.13 3.91 19.37
N PHE A 279 -23.22 4.64 19.09
CA PHE A 279 -23.58 5.14 17.77
C PHE A 279 -23.30 6.65 17.71
N LYS A 280 -22.18 7.05 17.09
CA LYS A 280 -21.70 8.43 16.99
C LYS A 280 -21.97 8.99 15.60
N GLY A 281 -23.07 9.73 15.42
CA GLY A 281 -23.44 10.28 14.11
C GLY A 281 -23.85 9.25 13.06
N ALA A 282 -23.95 7.98 13.44
CA ALA A 282 -24.35 6.90 12.54
C ALA A 282 -25.86 6.94 12.28
N ASN A 283 -26.24 6.82 11.01
CA ASN A 283 -27.63 6.54 10.64
C ASN A 283 -27.82 5.03 10.63
N VAL A 284 -28.61 4.54 11.58
CA VAL A 284 -28.89 3.11 11.74
C VAL A 284 -30.27 2.81 11.17
N ARG A 285 -30.34 2.02 10.10
CA ARG A 285 -31.61 1.71 9.43
C ARG A 285 -32.02 0.28 9.69
N PHE A 286 -33.27 0.09 10.03
CA PHE A 286 -33.97 -1.19 10.17
C PHE A 286 -35.26 -1.17 9.34
N TRP A 287 -35.26 -0.44 8.23
CA TRP A 287 -36.43 -0.29 7.37
C TRP A 287 -36.89 -1.67 6.87
N HIS A 288 -38.15 -2.04 7.08
CA HIS A 288 -38.67 -3.38 6.76
C HIS A 288 -37.95 -4.57 7.43
N ALA A 289 -37.18 -4.34 8.51
CA ALA A 289 -36.54 -5.44 9.23
C ALA A 289 -37.59 -6.31 9.97
N GLU A 290 -37.32 -7.61 10.06
CA GLU A 290 -38.21 -8.59 10.70
C GLU A 290 -37.58 -9.22 11.94
N PHE A 291 -38.11 -8.90 13.13
CA PHE A 291 -37.73 -9.51 14.40
C PHE A 291 -38.66 -10.69 14.73
N GLN A 292 -38.32 -11.86 14.19
CA GLN A 292 -39.19 -13.03 14.22
C GLN A 292 -39.02 -13.88 15.47
N GLY A 293 -37.78 -14.05 15.96
CA GLY A 293 -37.51 -14.91 17.12
C GLY A 293 -36.18 -14.67 17.84
N SER A 294 -35.28 -13.82 17.31
CA SER A 294 -34.06 -13.46 18.03
C SER A 294 -34.31 -12.58 19.25
N THR A 295 -33.38 -12.60 20.21
CA THR A 295 -33.25 -11.58 21.24
C THR A 295 -32.26 -10.51 20.75
N VAL A 296 -32.67 -9.24 20.69
CA VAL A 296 -31.83 -8.10 20.31
C VAL A 296 -31.78 -7.11 21.47
N LEU A 297 -30.59 -6.97 22.08
CA LEU A 297 -30.40 -6.23 23.32
C LEU A 297 -29.49 -5.02 23.12
N PHE A 298 -30.06 -3.82 23.23
CA PHE A 298 -29.36 -2.52 23.25
C PHE A 298 -29.16 -2.00 24.67
N THR A 299 -28.86 -2.90 25.62
CA THR A 299 -28.69 -2.52 27.03
C THR A 299 -27.53 -1.53 27.18
N ASP A 300 -27.74 -0.42 27.89
CA ASP A 300 -26.73 0.65 28.05
C ASP A 300 -26.20 1.24 26.72
N ALA A 301 -26.90 1.05 25.59
CA ALA A 301 -26.48 1.60 24.30
C ALA A 301 -26.54 3.14 24.31
N ILE A 302 -25.59 3.80 23.64
CA ILE A 302 -25.53 5.26 23.57
C ILE A 302 -25.66 5.71 22.11
N PHE A 303 -26.77 6.36 21.78
CA PHE A 303 -27.02 7.02 20.51
C PHE A 303 -26.76 8.51 20.67
N HIS A 304 -25.65 9.02 20.12
CA HIS A 304 -25.23 10.41 20.32
C HIS A 304 -26.09 11.38 19.47
N SER A 305 -26.25 11.04 18.19
CA SER A 305 -26.98 11.81 17.18
C SER A 305 -27.28 10.91 15.96
N GLY A 306 -28.02 11.43 14.97
CA GLY A 306 -28.39 10.69 13.76
C GLY A 306 -29.81 10.15 13.82
N VAL A 307 -30.14 9.22 12.93
CA VAL A 307 -31.48 8.61 12.85
C VAL A 307 -31.37 7.11 13.11
N VAL A 308 -32.22 6.60 14.01
CA VAL A 308 -32.49 5.16 14.14
C VAL A 308 -33.89 4.89 13.56
N ASP A 309 -33.91 4.26 12.40
CA ASP A 309 -35.11 4.15 11.57
C ASP A 309 -35.68 2.74 11.58
N PHE A 310 -36.81 2.53 12.26
CA PHE A 310 -37.58 1.28 12.28
C PHE A 310 -38.86 1.37 11.45
N THR A 311 -38.92 2.28 10.47
CA THR A 311 -40.08 2.40 9.59
C THR A 311 -40.44 1.04 8.99
N ASN A 312 -41.71 0.66 9.02
CA ASN A 312 -42.23 -0.63 8.54
C ASN A 312 -41.56 -1.90 9.13
N ALA A 313 -40.83 -1.81 10.25
CA ALA A 313 -40.24 -2.98 10.90
C ALA A 313 -41.31 -3.83 11.60
N SER A 314 -41.13 -5.15 11.64
CA SER A 314 -42.07 -6.08 12.27
C SER A 314 -41.46 -6.78 13.49
N PHE A 315 -42.06 -6.56 14.66
CA PHE A 315 -41.63 -7.11 15.95
C PHE A 315 -42.57 -8.26 16.36
N LYS A 316 -42.32 -9.46 15.84
CA LYS A 316 -43.21 -10.62 16.03
C LYS A 316 -42.96 -11.31 17.37
N ARG A 317 -42.24 -12.45 17.38
CA ARG A 317 -41.95 -13.21 18.62
C ARG A 317 -40.56 -12.92 19.18
N GLY A 318 -39.71 -12.21 18.43
CA GLY A 318 -38.41 -11.75 18.90
C GLY A 318 -38.55 -10.75 20.06
N VAL A 319 -37.50 -10.66 20.87
CA VAL A 319 -37.41 -9.67 21.95
C VAL A 319 -36.48 -8.57 21.50
N VAL A 320 -36.95 -7.32 21.52
CA VAL A 320 -36.08 -6.15 21.32
C VAL A 320 -36.14 -5.28 22.57
N SER A 321 -34.99 -4.93 23.12
CA SER A 321 -34.90 -4.17 24.37
C SER A 321 -33.85 -3.07 24.29
N PHE A 322 -34.26 -1.85 24.64
CA PHE A 322 -33.46 -0.64 24.80
C PHE A 322 -33.33 -0.25 26.28
N ARG A 323 -33.35 -1.23 27.18
CA ARG A 323 -33.23 -0.98 28.62
C ARG A 323 -31.97 -0.16 28.91
N ASP A 324 -32.11 0.93 29.64
CA ASP A 324 -31.02 1.84 30.01
C ASP A 324 -30.26 2.44 28.81
N ALA A 325 -30.82 2.38 27.59
CA ALA A 325 -30.27 3.05 26.43
C ALA A 325 -30.44 4.56 26.53
N HIS A 326 -29.44 5.30 26.07
CA HIS A 326 -29.41 6.76 26.07
C HIS A 326 -29.52 7.26 24.63
N PHE A 327 -30.53 8.08 24.34
CA PHE A 327 -30.86 8.50 22.97
C PHE A 327 -30.37 9.91 22.58
N GLY A 328 -29.59 10.60 23.42
CA GLY A 328 -28.91 11.85 23.06
C GLY A 328 -29.76 12.83 22.24
N GLU A 329 -29.23 13.27 21.09
CA GLU A 329 -29.96 14.02 20.06
C GLU A 329 -30.42 13.13 18.89
N ALA A 330 -30.40 11.81 19.06
CA ALA A 330 -30.79 10.88 18.01
C ALA A 330 -32.32 10.91 17.80
N THR A 331 -32.74 10.88 16.54
CA THR A 331 -34.15 10.77 16.17
C THR A 331 -34.53 9.31 15.97
N LEU A 332 -35.57 8.86 16.64
CA LEU A 332 -36.15 7.53 16.46
C LEU A 332 -37.37 7.61 15.53
N LYS A 333 -37.49 6.66 14.60
CA LYS A 333 -38.66 6.58 13.70
C LYS A 333 -39.28 5.19 13.76
N PHE A 334 -40.61 5.14 13.88
CA PHE A 334 -41.38 3.90 13.95
C PHE A 334 -42.62 3.89 13.04
N GLU A 335 -42.68 4.78 12.06
CA GLU A 335 -43.82 4.88 11.15
C GLU A 335 -44.11 3.51 10.48
N GLY A 336 -45.34 3.01 10.63
CA GLY A 336 -45.72 1.71 10.08
C GLY A 336 -45.05 0.48 10.72
N ALA A 337 -44.26 0.64 11.79
CA ALA A 337 -43.76 -0.48 12.58
C ALA A 337 -44.94 -1.31 13.12
N SER A 338 -44.76 -2.58 13.46
CA SER A 338 -45.86 -3.42 13.93
C SER A 338 -45.41 -4.48 14.93
N GLY A 339 -46.35 -4.97 15.75
CA GLY A 339 -46.11 -6.06 16.69
C GLY A 339 -45.74 -5.59 18.10
N LYS A 340 -44.98 -6.41 18.83
CA LYS A 340 -44.67 -6.16 20.24
C LYS A 340 -43.72 -4.96 20.37
N ARG A 341 -44.17 -3.92 21.08
CA ARG A 341 -43.35 -2.75 21.44
C ARG A 341 -42.05 -3.17 22.14
N PRO A 342 -40.87 -2.74 21.65
CA PRO A 342 -39.61 -2.88 22.33
C PRO A 342 -39.64 -2.25 23.73
N SER A 343 -39.08 -2.94 24.71
CA SER A 343 -38.96 -2.38 26.07
C SER A 343 -37.86 -1.33 26.14
N GLY A 344 -37.99 -0.33 27.03
CA GLY A 344 -36.96 0.70 27.24
C GLY A 344 -36.95 1.84 26.23
N LEU A 345 -37.92 1.89 25.31
CA LEU A 345 -38.14 3.07 24.47
C LEU A 345 -38.68 4.24 25.32
N PRO A 346 -38.29 5.49 25.00
CA PRO A 346 -38.86 6.70 25.58
C PRO A 346 -40.40 6.75 25.55
N ASP A 347 -40.99 7.39 26.56
CA ASP A 347 -42.45 7.48 26.74
C ASP A 347 -43.13 8.36 25.68
N ASP A 348 -42.44 9.35 25.12
CA ASP A 348 -42.94 10.20 24.04
C ASP A 348 -43.16 9.42 22.73
N ILE A 349 -42.42 8.34 22.53
CA ILE A 349 -42.61 7.39 21.42
C ILE A 349 -43.77 6.42 21.70
N ALA A 350 -44.35 6.43 22.90
CA ALA A 350 -45.52 5.60 23.24
C ALA A 350 -46.73 5.88 22.36
N SER A 351 -46.94 7.14 21.98
CA SER A 351 -48.07 7.54 21.15
C SER A 351 -47.92 7.20 19.65
N GLU A 352 -46.71 6.92 19.18
CA GLU A 352 -46.43 6.64 17.77
C GLU A 352 -46.38 5.13 17.45
N TRP A 353 -46.47 4.28 18.49
CA TRP A 353 -46.43 2.83 18.32
C TRP A 353 -47.83 2.27 18.04
N PRO A 354 -48.05 1.58 16.91
CA PRO A 354 -49.36 1.06 16.54
C PRO A 354 -49.73 -0.28 17.19
#